data_AF-A0A914IJ73-F1
#
_entry.id   AF-A0A914IJ73-F1
#
_cell.length_a   1.000
_cell.length_b   1.000
_cell.length_c   1.000
_cell.angle_alpha   90.00
_cell.angle_beta   90.00
_cell.angle_gamma   90.00
#
_symmetry.space_group_name_H-M   'P 1'
#
loop_
_entity.id
_entity.type
_entity.pdbx_description
1 polymer ?
#
loop_
_entity_poly.entity_id
_entity_poly.type
_entity_poly.pdbx_seq_one_letter_code
_entity_poly.pdbx_strand_id
1 'polypeptide(L)'
;MIEHHLGLVLNKEDVTAEGVTKHLKNLLENQKFEESVLKMQKMIQKQPISPEQKLVKWTEFLAEFKNLDNLKPVGADLDFITFYNIDVYVTFVLVLGLILGCIYLSLRFVFRKIVSLFSPKKSKKD
;
A
#
# COMPACT_ATOMS: atom_id res chain seq x y z
N MET A 1 10.24 18.75 -0.81
CA MET A 1 9.49 19.85 -0.16
C MET A 1 10.20 20.34 1.11
N ILE A 2 10.53 19.46 2.06
CA ILE A 2 11.24 19.83 3.29
C ILE A 2 12.67 20.34 3.01
N GLU A 3 13.44 19.63 2.20
CA GLU A 3 14.85 20.01 1.89
C GLU A 3 14.97 21.37 1.18
N HIS A 4 13.95 21.75 0.42
CA HIS A 4 13.90 23.03 -0.29
C HIS A 4 13.21 24.14 0.52
N HIS A 5 12.91 23.91 1.80
CA HIS A 5 12.21 24.88 2.66
C HIS A 5 10.90 25.37 2.03
N LEU A 6 10.14 24.48 1.39
CA LEU A 6 8.85 24.80 0.75
C LEU A 6 7.65 24.40 1.63
N GLY A 7 7.93 23.83 2.80
CA GLY A 7 6.94 23.54 3.83
C GLY A 7 7.49 22.62 4.91
N LEU A 8 6.67 22.40 5.93
CA LEU A 8 6.97 21.57 7.09
C LEU A 8 6.09 20.31 7.05
N VAL A 9 6.65 19.18 7.47
CA VAL A 9 5.87 17.95 7.70
C VAL A 9 5.59 17.82 9.19
N LEU A 10 4.33 17.60 9.52
CA LEU A 10 3.86 17.30 10.87
C LEU A 10 3.69 15.80 11.03
N ASN A 11 4.25 15.24 12.11
CA ASN A 11 3.97 13.86 12.47
C ASN A 11 2.57 13.75 13.06
N LYS A 12 1.97 12.56 12.98
CA LYS A 12 0.62 12.30 13.50
C LYS A 12 0.49 12.58 15.00
N GLU A 13 1.57 12.40 15.74
CA GLU A 13 1.68 12.67 17.19
C GLU A 13 1.66 14.18 17.51
N ASP A 14 2.12 15.01 16.57
CA ASP A 14 2.24 16.46 16.73
C ASP A 14 1.00 17.23 16.25
N VAL A 15 -0.06 16.52 15.83
CA VAL A 15 -1.35 17.10 15.40
C VAL A 15 -2.21 17.47 16.61
N THR A 16 -1.67 18.35 17.45
CA THR A 16 -2.36 19.00 18.55
C THR A 16 -2.50 20.50 18.26
N ALA A 17 -3.45 21.19 18.90
CA ALA A 17 -3.66 22.63 18.68
C ALA A 17 -2.37 23.45 18.91
N GLU A 18 -1.60 23.10 19.94
CA GLU A 18 -0.33 23.74 20.26
C GLU A 18 0.76 23.40 19.24
N GLY A 19 0.88 22.12 18.85
CA GLY A 19 1.84 21.68 17.84
C GLY A 19 1.62 22.41 16.52
N VAL A 20 0.40 22.40 15.99
CA VAL A 20 0.06 23.08 14.74
C VAL A 20 0.33 24.58 14.82
N THR A 21 -0.05 25.24 15.93
CA THR A 21 0.18 26.68 16.11
C THR A 21 1.67 27.02 16.11
N LYS A 22 2.49 26.21 16.79
CA LYS A 22 3.95 26.38 16.83
C LYS A 22 4.58 26.18 15.45
N HIS A 23 4.18 25.13 14.74
CA HIS A 23 4.69 24.85 13.39
C HIS A 23 4.26 25.93 12.38
N LEU A 24 3.03 26.43 12.46
CA LEU A 24 2.55 27.52 11.60
C LEU A 24 3.28 28.82 11.88
N LYS A 25 3.50 29.17 13.16
CA LYS A 25 4.27 30.35 13.54
C LYS A 25 5.70 30.26 13.01
N ASN A 26 6.35 29.11 13.16
CA ASN A 26 7.68 28.88 12.60
C ASN A 26 7.73 29.00 11.07
N LEU A 27 6.67 28.56 10.37
CA LEU A 27 6.58 28.67 8.91
C LEU A 27 6.44 30.13 8.45
N LEU A 28 5.63 30.92 9.17
CA LEU A 28 5.35 32.33 8.83
C LEU A 28 6.47 33.29 9.24
N GLU A 29 7.15 33.02 10.36
CA GLU A 29 8.20 33.92 10.88
C GLU A 29 9.57 33.67 10.24
N ASN A 30 9.80 32.50 9.64
CA ASN A 30 11.08 32.15 9.07
C ASN A 30 11.18 32.54 7.60
N GLN A 31 11.89 33.63 7.34
CA GLN A 31 12.14 34.21 6.02
C GLN A 31 12.72 33.22 4.98
N LYS A 32 13.41 32.14 5.41
CA LYS A 32 13.95 31.13 4.48
C LYS A 32 12.85 30.41 3.68
N PHE A 33 11.67 30.22 4.27
CA PHE A 33 10.54 29.61 3.58
C PHE A 33 9.99 30.56 2.52
N GLU A 34 9.83 31.84 2.85
CA GLU A 34 9.39 32.87 1.93
C GLU A 34 10.35 33.01 0.73
N GLU A 35 11.65 33.11 0.98
CA GLU A 35 12.66 33.23 -0.08
C GLU A 35 12.66 32.01 -1.02
N SER A 36 12.51 30.81 -0.46
CA SER A 36 12.47 29.57 -1.24
C SER A 36 11.20 29.47 -2.08
N VAL A 37 10.05 29.87 -1.53
CA VAL A 37 8.77 29.92 -2.25
C VAL A 37 8.82 30.96 -3.38
N LEU A 38 9.32 32.17 -3.12
CA LEU A 38 9.48 33.21 -4.14
C LEU A 38 10.46 32.79 -5.24
N LYS A 39 11.55 32.11 -4.89
CA LYS A 39 12.48 31.52 -5.86
C LYS A 39 11.79 30.49 -6.73
N MET A 40 11.02 29.57 -6.13
CA MET A 40 10.26 28.55 -6.85
C MET A 40 9.20 29.19 -7.77
N GLN A 41 8.48 30.20 -7.30
CA GLN A 41 7.52 30.95 -8.10
C GLN A 41 8.20 31.56 -9.35
N LYS A 42 9.35 32.22 -9.18
CA LYS A 42 10.13 32.77 -10.30
C LYS A 42 10.59 31.69 -11.27
N MET A 43 10.99 30.52 -10.78
CA MET A 43 11.38 29.39 -11.63
C MET A 43 10.21 28.84 -12.45
N ILE A 44 9.01 28.73 -11.86
CA ILE A 44 7.80 28.28 -12.57
C ILE A 44 7.41 29.30 -13.65
N GLN A 45 7.43 30.59 -13.33
CA GLN A 45 7.12 31.65 -14.28
C GLN A 45 8.13 31.75 -15.42
N LYS A 46 9.42 31.53 -15.12
CA LYS A 46 10.51 31.56 -16.11
C LYS A 46 10.85 30.18 -16.67
N GLN A 47 9.95 29.21 -16.57
CA GLN A 47 10.21 27.89 -17.13
C GLN A 47 10.51 28.00 -18.64
N PRO A 48 11.53 27.30 -19.16
CA PRO A 48 12.01 27.49 -20.53
C PRO A 48 11.00 27.07 -21.60
N ILE A 49 10.03 26.23 -21.25
CA ILE A 49 8.96 25.77 -22.14
C ILE A 49 7.63 26.05 -21.46
N SER A 50 6.78 26.85 -22.10
CA SER A 50 5.48 27.19 -21.55
C SER A 50 4.57 25.95 -21.44
N PRO A 51 3.59 25.94 -20.53
CA PRO A 51 2.63 24.84 -20.41
C PRO A 51 1.88 24.57 -21.73
N GLU A 52 1.54 25.62 -22.46
CA GLU A 52 0.89 25.56 -23.77
C GLU A 52 1.77 24.84 -24.79
N GLN A 53 3.04 25.21 -24.89
CA GLN A 53 3.99 24.56 -25.79
C GLN A 53 4.25 23.10 -25.41
N LYS A 54 4.30 22.79 -24.11
CA LYS A 54 4.38 21.39 -23.64
C LYS A 54 3.18 20.59 -24.10
N LEU A 55 1.96 21.13 -23.95
CA LEU A 55 0.73 20.48 -24.38
C LEU A 55 0.75 20.18 -25.88
N VAL A 56 1.12 21.16 -26.71
CA VAL A 56 1.21 20.98 -28.16
C VAL A 56 2.21 19.89 -28.50
N LYS A 57 3.44 19.93 -27.94
CA LYS A 57 4.47 18.91 -28.19
C LYS A 57 4.04 17.51 -27.76
N TRP A 58 3.40 17.37 -26.61
CA TRP A 58 2.88 16.07 -26.15
C TRP A 58 1.74 15.57 -27.05
N THR A 59 0.89 16.47 -27.54
CA THR A 59 -0.20 16.11 -28.47
C THR A 59 0.35 15.68 -29.83
N GLU A 60 1.34 16.39 -30.37
CA GLU A 60 2.06 16.00 -31.60
C GLU A 60 2.74 14.65 -31.43
N PHE A 61 3.44 14.44 -30.31
CA PHE A 61 4.08 13.18 -29.97
C PHE A 61 3.05 12.03 -29.88
N LEU A 62 1.89 12.25 -29.26
CA LEU A 62 0.81 11.27 -29.20
C LEU A 62 0.21 10.97 -30.58
N ALA A 63 0.10 12.00 -31.45
CA ALA A 63 -0.41 11.84 -32.81
C ALA A 63 0.57 11.06 -33.72
N GLU A 64 1.87 11.27 -33.53
CA GLU A 64 2.94 10.57 -34.24
C GLU A 64 3.09 9.12 -33.75
N PHE A 65 3.19 8.92 -32.43
CA PHE A 65 3.34 7.63 -31.79
C PHE A 65 2.00 7.13 -31.26
N LYS A 66 1.08 6.81 -32.18
CA LYS A 66 -0.31 6.38 -31.90
C LYS A 66 -0.44 5.29 -30.82
N ASN A 67 0.54 4.39 -30.72
CA ASN A 67 0.60 3.35 -29.69
C ASN A 67 1.85 3.55 -28.83
N LEU A 68 1.64 4.13 -27.64
CA LEU A 68 2.66 4.16 -26.60
C LEU A 68 2.38 3.04 -25.61
N ASP A 69 2.77 1.82 -25.98
CA ASP A 69 2.58 0.64 -25.13
C ASP A 69 3.28 0.79 -23.77
N ASN A 70 4.33 1.61 -23.70
CA ASN A 70 5.01 1.96 -22.44
C ASN A 70 4.30 3.04 -21.60
N LEU A 71 3.33 3.78 -22.15
CA LEU A 71 2.50 4.74 -21.39
C LEU A 71 1.16 4.14 -20.96
N LYS A 72 0.82 2.94 -21.45
CA LYS A 72 -0.33 2.21 -20.94
C LYS A 72 0.01 1.75 -19.52
N PRO A 73 -0.80 2.12 -18.51
CA PRO A 73 -0.61 1.55 -17.18
C PRO A 73 -0.80 0.05 -17.30
N VAL A 74 0.24 -0.72 -16.96
CA VAL A 74 0.20 -2.21 -17.00
C VAL A 74 -1.01 -2.76 -16.26
N GLY A 75 -1.49 -2.03 -15.25
CA GLY A 75 -2.72 -2.36 -14.52
C GLY A 75 -4.00 -2.40 -15.34
N ALA A 76 -4.07 -1.73 -16.50
CA ALA A 76 -5.24 -1.76 -17.37
C ALA A 76 -5.33 -3.04 -18.21
N ASP A 77 -4.20 -3.69 -18.47
CA ASP A 77 -4.12 -4.92 -19.27
C ASP A 77 -3.99 -6.19 -18.38
N LEU A 78 -4.15 -6.06 -17.06
CA LEU A 78 -4.09 -7.19 -16.14
C LEU A 78 -5.34 -8.06 -16.26
N ASP A 79 -5.13 -9.37 -16.36
CA ASP A 79 -6.21 -10.35 -16.24
C ASP A 79 -6.87 -10.28 -14.85
N PHE A 80 -8.15 -10.60 -14.77
CA PHE A 80 -8.94 -10.55 -13.53
C PHE A 80 -8.27 -11.33 -12.39
N ILE A 81 -7.63 -12.46 -12.71
CA ILE A 81 -6.94 -13.31 -11.73
C ILE A 81 -5.76 -12.57 -11.08
N THR A 82 -4.94 -11.88 -11.89
CA THR A 82 -3.77 -11.13 -11.42
C THR A 82 -4.19 -9.84 -10.73
N PHE A 83 -5.19 -9.14 -11.26
CA PHE A 83 -5.71 -7.92 -10.66
C PHE A 83 -6.20 -8.15 -9.21
N TYR A 84 -6.95 -9.22 -8.98
CA TYR A 84 -7.46 -9.57 -7.65
C TYR A 84 -6.54 -10.49 -6.82
N ASN A 85 -5.37 -10.87 -7.33
CA ASN A 85 -4.45 -11.80 -6.67
C ASN A 85 -5.16 -13.08 -6.16
N ILE A 86 -6.03 -13.66 -6.99
CA ILE A 86 -6.86 -14.81 -6.61
C ILE A 86 -5.99 -16.01 -6.17
N ASP A 87 -4.81 -16.19 -6.77
CA ASP A 87 -3.85 -17.23 -6.39
C ASP A 87 -3.41 -17.14 -4.92
N VAL A 88 -3.20 -15.91 -4.41
CA VAL A 88 -2.83 -15.66 -3.02
C VAL A 88 -3.96 -16.05 -2.08
N TYR A 89 -5.21 -15.71 -2.43
CA TYR A 89 -6.39 -16.09 -1.63
C TYR A 89 -6.61 -17.61 -1.61
N VAL A 90 -6.47 -18.27 -2.75
CA VAL A 90 -6.62 -19.73 -2.86
C VAL A 90 -5.56 -20.43 -2.02
N THR A 91 -4.29 -20.02 -2.15
CA THR A 91 -3.20 -20.58 -1.35
C THR A 91 -3.41 -20.35 0.14
N PHE A 92 -3.85 -19.15 0.53
CA PHE A 92 -4.14 -18.82 1.92
C PHE A 92 -5.25 -19.71 2.51
N VAL A 93 -6.39 -19.84 1.81
CA VAL A 93 -7.51 -20.68 2.24
C VAL A 93 -7.10 -22.15 2.33
N LEU A 94 -6.30 -22.65 1.38
CA LEU A 94 -5.80 -24.02 1.38
C LEU A 94 -4.91 -24.29 2.60
N VAL A 95 -3.93 -23.42 2.87
CA VAL A 95 -3.05 -23.55 4.04
C VAL A 95 -3.85 -23.53 5.33
N LEU A 96 -4.79 -22.58 5.46
CA LEU A 96 -5.63 -22.44 6.64
C LEU A 96 -6.53 -23.67 6.83
N GLY A 97 -7.10 -24.18 5.75
CA GLY A 97 -7.89 -25.43 5.74
C GLY A 97 -7.06 -26.66 6.14
N LEU A 98 -5.81 -26.78 5.67
CA LEU A 98 -4.91 -27.86 6.07
C LEU A 98 -4.58 -27.80 7.57
N ILE A 99 -4.29 -26.60 8.10
CA ILE A 99 -4.01 -26.43 9.53
C ILE A 99 -5.21 -26.85 10.37
N LEU A 100 -6.40 -26.34 10.05
CA LEU A 100 -7.64 -26.69 10.76
C LEU A 100 -7.97 -28.17 10.63
N GLY A 101 -7.78 -28.75 9.44
CA GLY A 101 -7.95 -30.18 9.20
C GLY A 101 -7.01 -31.02 10.06
N CYS A 102 -5.72 -30.69 10.08
CA CYS A 102 -4.71 -31.37 10.90
C CYS A 102 -5.06 -31.31 12.40
N ILE A 103 -5.51 -30.16 12.90
CA ILE A 103 -5.96 -30.00 14.28
C ILE A 103 -7.18 -30.90 14.55
N TYR A 104 -8.20 -30.85 13.69
CA TYR A 104 -9.42 -31.66 13.83
C TYR A 104 -9.11 -33.16 13.81
N LEU A 105 -8.28 -33.63 12.87
CA LEU A 105 -7.87 -35.03 12.78
C LEU A 105 -7.08 -35.46 14.04
N SER A 106 -6.17 -34.62 14.51
CA SER A 106 -5.37 -34.88 15.71
C SER A 106 -6.26 -34.99 16.95
N LEU A 107 -7.19 -34.04 17.14
CA LEU A 107 -8.17 -34.08 18.24
C LEU A 107 -9.06 -35.32 18.15
N ARG A 108 -9.57 -35.66 16.96
CA ARG A 108 -10.37 -36.87 16.74
C ARG A 108 -9.57 -38.15 17.05
N PHE A 109 -8.30 -38.19 16.67
CA PHE A 109 -7.42 -39.34 16.93
C PHE A 109 -7.17 -39.51 18.43
N VAL A 110 -6.84 -38.41 19.13
CA VAL A 110 -6.67 -38.40 20.60
C VAL A 110 -7.96 -38.80 21.30
N PHE A 111 -9.11 -38.25 20.91
CA PHE A 111 -10.41 -38.61 21.48
C PHE A 111 -10.73 -40.10 21.30
N ARG A 112 -10.53 -40.65 20.09
CA ARG A 112 -10.71 -42.09 19.83
C ARG A 112 -9.79 -42.96 20.68
N LYS A 113 -8.52 -42.55 20.86
CA LYS A 113 -7.57 -43.26 21.72
C LYS A 113 -8.00 -43.24 23.17
N ILE A 114 -8.43 -42.09 23.69
CA ILE A 114 -8.96 -41.96 25.06
C ILE A 114 -10.20 -42.85 25.25
N VAL A 115 -11.18 -42.78 24.34
CA VAL A 115 -12.38 -43.64 24.42
C VAL A 115 -12.04 -45.13 24.33
N SER A 116 -11.04 -45.51 23.54
CA SER A 116 -10.57 -46.90 23.47
C SER A 116 -9.83 -47.37 24.73
N LEU A 117 -9.16 -46.46 25.45
CA LEU A 117 -8.51 -46.74 26.73
C LEU A 117 -9.53 -46.83 27.88
N PHE A 118 -10.64 -46.09 27.79
CA PHE A 118 -11.73 -46.12 28.76
C PHE A 118 -12.75 -47.24 28.50
N SER A 119 -12.67 -47.98 27.38
CA SER A 119 -13.48 -49.17 27.17
C SER A 119 -12.95 -50.32 28.02
N PRO A 120 -13.72 -50.86 28.99
CA PRO A 120 -13.27 -51.94 29.85
C PRO A 120 -13.01 -53.20 29.00
N LYS A 121 -11.80 -53.77 29.15
CA LYS A 121 -11.42 -55.05 28.58
C LYS A 121 -12.35 -56.13 29.13
N LYS A 122 -13.41 -56.50 28.40
CA LYS A 122 -14.20 -57.70 28.71
C LYS A 122 -13.36 -58.94 28.40
N SER A 123 -13.27 -59.84 29.37
CA SER A 123 -12.96 -61.29 29.33
C SER A 123 -11.85 -61.62 30.33
N LYS A 124 -11.98 -62.61 31.23
CA LYS A 124 -12.66 -63.90 31.09
C LYS A 124 -12.99 -64.45 32.49
N LYS A 125 -14.23 -64.90 32.71
CA LYS A 125 -14.61 -65.68 33.91
C LYS A 125 -14.43 -67.15 33.51
N ASP A 126 -13.44 -67.81 34.10
CA ASP A 126 -13.46 -69.26 34.27
C ASP A 126 -14.40 -69.61 35.43
#